data_AF-A0A5C6FE08-F1
#
_entry.id   AF-A0A5C6FE08-F1
#
_cell.length_a   1.000
_cell.length_b   1.000
_cell.length_c   1.000
_cell.angle_alpha   90.00
_cell.angle_beta   90.00
_cell.angle_gamma   90.00
#
_symmetry.space_group_name_H-M   'P 1'
#
loop_
_entity.id
_entity.type
_entity.pdbx_description
1 polymer ?
#
loop_
_entity_poly.entity_id
_entity_poly.type
_entity_poly.pdbx_seq_one_letter_code
_entity_poly.pdbx_strand_id
1 'polypeptide(L)'
;MVNRMKFVAISALVGFIMAMPCHANPSDDKLEAGLDAHGTISGAKELVAKCYKNLQRIEADLVKMHAPPNDPTKLSGSAISAAAGDIWQLTRDAQTLQLMGEPAGYEIANTTQMLLQPMANKALAFRGTPAGQKLRQKLGSKLTRGLPKLDSFVGKAKAALEAGKVEVVVQQMESKGYELSADLIHFTPEERDRLDSDFFPVIGSATGQYAPILRKKYAAAAAEVAAARSVPATEFADQADRVVGEIVKGESATLGEGVSGGPVEAFDYLAAQWQSASTGLIQAATIEFAFKIGDGAERNAQATELKTKATASLVALVEASAASTSATKVRDLHRQLIDRIGVLQRRMGYTGKDFGKSFEPALAKLAAKDPGFTEQIEAYRRATAEPLAWRKRFASEQTRRASEKVPASTALLVEKSIVESSIRPEFLSRLGAPIPVAPDRISAPSHWVVHEAATRLLGKQVHEKTLLRLSPTSKVGMVPLDGLHYAAVATPDVGGSAAEDLNRSLGITATHGPLTMDAAYASSMASVGDFETVIGVVKGVTMEARITRLITLPSVAYMMVPLGTLPDLEEHGATMQSLVWRLDLQPQWADAGYFTANVQ
;
A
#
# COMPACT_ATOMS: atom_id res chain seq x y z
N MET A 1 -4.25 -48.21 -29.51
CA MET A 1 -3.44 -47.07 -29.95
C MET A 1 -4.04 -45.81 -29.33
N VAL A 2 -3.25 -45.12 -28.51
CA VAL A 2 -3.42 -43.75 -27.96
C VAL A 2 -4.69 -43.46 -27.15
N ASN A 3 -4.55 -43.57 -25.83
CA ASN A 3 -5.38 -42.87 -24.85
C ASN A 3 -4.57 -41.65 -24.36
N ARG A 4 -4.99 -40.42 -24.66
CA ARG A 4 -4.32 -39.19 -24.22
C ARG A 4 -5.12 -38.51 -23.11
N MET A 5 -4.48 -38.41 -21.95
CA MET A 5 -4.83 -37.60 -20.79
C MET A 5 -5.20 -36.17 -21.18
N LYS A 6 -6.30 -35.66 -20.64
CA LYS A 6 -6.56 -34.23 -20.51
C LYS A 6 -6.35 -33.85 -19.04
N PHE A 7 -5.18 -33.27 -18.76
CA PHE A 7 -4.98 -32.36 -17.65
C PHE A 7 -5.75 -31.07 -17.98
N VAL A 8 -6.71 -30.69 -17.14
CA VAL A 8 -7.29 -29.34 -17.15
C VAL A 8 -6.69 -28.60 -15.96
N ALA A 9 -5.84 -27.64 -16.27
CA ALA A 9 -5.22 -26.72 -15.33
C ALA A 9 -6.29 -25.87 -14.64
N ILE A 10 -6.26 -25.85 -13.32
CA ILE A 10 -7.03 -24.93 -12.48
C ILE A 10 -6.21 -23.64 -12.39
N SER A 11 -6.45 -22.72 -13.32
CA SER A 11 -6.02 -21.33 -13.20
C SER A 11 -7.03 -20.58 -12.33
N ALA A 12 -6.78 -20.52 -11.02
CA ALA A 12 -7.55 -19.68 -10.11
C ALA A 12 -7.09 -18.22 -10.28
N LEU A 13 -7.84 -17.51 -11.12
CA LEU A 13 -7.83 -16.06 -11.28
C LEU A 13 -8.17 -15.43 -9.90
N VAL A 14 -7.18 -14.87 -9.20
CA VAL A 14 -7.41 -14.04 -8.02
C VAL A 14 -7.88 -12.67 -8.51
N GLY A 15 -9.17 -12.59 -8.81
CA GLY A 15 -9.84 -11.36 -9.22
C GLY A 15 -11.02 -11.08 -8.30
N PHE A 16 -10.85 -10.21 -7.32
CA PHE A 16 -11.97 -9.57 -6.63
C PHE A 16 -11.53 -8.24 -5.98
N ILE A 17 -11.56 -7.15 -6.77
CA ILE A 17 -12.16 -5.85 -6.41
C ILE A 17 -12.67 -5.26 -7.73
N MET A 18 -13.99 -5.26 -7.94
CA MET A 18 -14.67 -4.59 -9.07
C MET A 18 -15.32 -3.31 -8.55
N ALA A 19 -14.83 -2.15 -9.00
CA ALA A 19 -15.65 -1.01 -9.45
C ALA A 19 -14.75 0.16 -9.92
N MET A 20 -14.91 0.51 -11.20
CA MET A 20 -14.26 1.60 -11.98
C MET A 20 -12.84 1.33 -12.49
N PRO A 21 -12.43 1.89 -13.65
CA PRO A 21 -11.07 1.77 -14.18
C PRO A 21 -10.11 2.63 -13.35
N CYS A 22 -9.92 2.28 -12.07
CA CYS A 22 -8.75 2.69 -11.31
C CYS A 22 -7.54 1.97 -11.92
N HIS A 23 -6.46 2.71 -12.16
CA HIS A 23 -5.23 2.10 -12.68
C HIS A 23 -4.75 1.07 -11.66
N ALA A 24 -4.60 -0.18 -12.09
CA ALA A 24 -3.94 -1.18 -11.26
C ALA A 24 -2.48 -0.75 -11.05
N ASN A 25 -1.94 -0.98 -9.87
CA ASN A 25 -0.50 -0.80 -9.65
C ASN A 25 0.32 -1.71 -10.61
N PRO A 26 1.53 -1.29 -11.02
CA PRO A 26 2.41 -2.07 -11.88
C PRO A 26 2.80 -3.40 -11.21
N SER A 27 2.73 -4.48 -11.99
CA SER A 27 3.03 -5.84 -11.55
C SER A 27 3.66 -6.67 -12.66
N ASP A 28 4.20 -7.83 -12.33
CA ASP A 28 4.78 -8.76 -13.32
C ASP A 28 3.78 -9.22 -14.38
N ASP A 29 2.48 -9.29 -14.07
CA ASP A 29 1.40 -9.59 -15.01
C ASP A 29 0.83 -8.34 -15.73
N LYS A 30 1.06 -7.14 -15.20
CA LYS A 30 0.55 -5.87 -15.74
C LYS A 30 1.64 -4.80 -15.74
N LEU A 31 2.72 -5.07 -16.47
CA LEU A 31 3.87 -4.19 -16.52
C LEU A 31 3.50 -2.77 -16.95
N GLU A 32 2.66 -2.61 -17.97
CA GLU A 32 2.28 -1.31 -18.56
C GLU A 32 1.45 -0.41 -17.65
N ALA A 33 1.03 -0.90 -16.48
CA ALA A 33 0.24 -0.10 -15.56
C ALA A 33 1.09 0.96 -14.86
N GLY A 34 0.51 2.14 -14.60
CA GLY A 34 1.15 3.19 -13.81
C GLY A 34 0.88 3.02 -12.31
N LEU A 35 1.54 3.82 -11.47
CA LEU A 35 1.19 3.88 -10.05
C LEU A 35 -0.27 4.36 -9.88
N ASP A 36 -0.99 3.73 -8.96
CA ASP A 36 -2.35 4.15 -8.63
C ASP A 36 -2.36 5.51 -7.88
N ALA A 37 -3.52 6.16 -7.91
CA ALA A 37 -3.77 7.44 -7.28
C ALA A 37 -4.72 7.29 -6.08
N HIS A 38 -4.43 7.96 -4.97
CA HIS A 38 -5.31 7.86 -3.79
C HIS A 38 -6.60 8.66 -3.98
N GLY A 39 -6.55 9.76 -4.73
CA GLY A 39 -7.73 10.54 -5.11
C GLY A 39 -8.37 11.29 -3.94
N THR A 40 -7.57 11.72 -2.97
CA THR A 40 -8.06 12.57 -1.86
C THR A 40 -8.61 13.89 -2.40
N ILE A 41 -7.99 14.42 -3.46
CA ILE A 41 -8.47 15.61 -4.17
C ILE A 41 -9.26 15.19 -5.41
N SER A 42 -10.45 15.76 -5.58
CA SER A 42 -11.29 15.53 -6.75
C SER A 42 -10.54 15.85 -8.05
N GLY A 43 -10.64 14.96 -9.04
CA GLY A 43 -9.97 15.10 -10.35
C GLY A 43 -8.56 14.51 -10.42
N ALA A 44 -7.97 14.10 -9.29
CA ALA A 44 -6.61 13.57 -9.27
C ALA A 44 -6.48 12.24 -10.01
N LYS A 45 -7.42 11.31 -9.84
CA LYS A 45 -7.41 10.00 -10.52
C LYS A 45 -7.52 10.14 -12.04
N GLU A 46 -8.40 11.02 -12.50
CA GLU A 46 -8.58 11.31 -13.92
C GLU A 46 -7.33 11.95 -14.53
N LEU A 47 -6.68 12.86 -13.78
CA LEU A 47 -5.44 13.49 -14.21
C LEU A 47 -4.28 12.49 -14.29
N VAL A 48 -4.12 11.60 -13.30
CA VAL A 48 -3.13 10.51 -13.34
C VAL A 48 -3.35 9.62 -14.56
N ALA A 49 -4.59 9.20 -14.81
CA ALA A 49 -4.91 8.36 -15.96
C ALA A 49 -4.60 9.03 -17.30
N LYS A 50 -4.94 10.32 -17.44
CA LYS A 50 -4.58 11.14 -18.60
C LYS A 50 -3.06 11.20 -18.78
N CYS A 51 -2.31 11.41 -17.71
CA CYS A 51 -0.85 11.50 -17.75
C CYS A 51 -0.19 10.20 -18.22
N TYR A 52 -0.53 9.06 -17.63
CA TYR A 52 0.06 7.78 -18.03
C TYR A 52 -0.28 7.40 -19.48
N LYS A 53 -1.52 7.65 -19.92
CA LYS A 53 -1.90 7.44 -21.33
C LYS A 53 -1.04 8.29 -22.29
N ASN A 54 -0.76 9.53 -21.92
CA ASN A 54 0.09 10.41 -22.72
C ASN A 54 1.56 9.97 -22.68
N LEU A 55 2.07 9.55 -21.52
CA LEU A 55 3.43 9.03 -21.39
C LEU A 55 3.66 7.80 -22.27
N GLN A 56 2.78 6.80 -22.21
CA GLN A 56 2.88 5.58 -23.04
C GLN A 56 2.95 5.93 -24.54
N ARG A 57 2.14 6.88 -25.00
CA ARG A 57 2.20 7.35 -26.39
C ARG A 57 3.55 8.00 -26.72
N ILE A 58 4.03 8.90 -25.88
CA ILE A 58 5.30 9.64 -26.11
C ILE A 58 6.48 8.67 -26.11
N GLU A 59 6.51 7.71 -25.19
CA GLU A 59 7.53 6.66 -25.14
C GLU A 59 7.53 5.83 -26.42
N ALA A 60 6.35 5.37 -26.87
CA ALA A 60 6.22 4.63 -28.13
C ALA A 60 6.68 5.45 -29.34
N ASP A 61 6.36 6.74 -29.39
CA ASP A 61 6.81 7.63 -30.45
C ASP A 61 8.33 7.85 -30.41
N LEU A 62 8.93 8.00 -29.22
CA LEU A 62 10.38 8.13 -29.06
C LEU A 62 11.12 6.86 -29.44
N VAL A 63 10.61 5.68 -29.09
CA VAL A 63 11.18 4.39 -29.55
C VAL A 63 11.18 4.32 -31.07
N LYS A 64 10.08 4.69 -31.73
CA LYS A 64 10.02 4.79 -33.21
C LYS A 64 11.01 5.80 -33.78
N MET A 65 11.26 6.92 -33.10
CA MET A 65 12.27 7.92 -33.53
C MET A 65 13.72 7.41 -33.37
N HIS A 66 13.95 6.42 -32.50
CA HIS A 66 15.26 5.81 -32.29
C HIS A 66 15.48 4.53 -33.13
N ALA A 67 14.42 3.91 -33.66
CA ALA A 67 14.50 2.72 -34.50
C ALA A 67 15.29 2.89 -35.84
N PRO A 68 15.24 4.03 -36.56
CA PRO A 68 16.06 4.21 -37.76
C PRO A 68 17.54 4.34 -37.38
N PRO A 69 18.45 3.55 -37.97
CA PRO A 69 19.88 3.71 -37.72
C PRO A 69 20.35 5.05 -38.27
N ASN A 70 20.71 5.97 -37.38
CA ASN A 70 21.47 7.21 -37.65
C ASN A 70 21.08 8.04 -38.89
N ASP A 71 19.83 7.95 -39.37
CA ASP A 71 19.32 8.70 -40.51
C ASP A 71 18.25 9.70 -40.06
N PRO A 72 18.65 10.97 -39.79
CA PRO A 72 17.72 11.99 -39.35
C PRO A 72 16.64 12.33 -40.40
N THR A 73 16.81 11.94 -41.66
CA THR A 73 15.83 12.25 -42.73
C THR A 73 14.53 11.47 -42.61
N LYS A 74 14.54 10.35 -41.87
CA LYS A 74 13.37 9.53 -41.58
C LYS A 74 12.55 10.01 -40.38
N LEU A 75 13.05 11.01 -39.65
CA LEU A 75 12.34 11.56 -38.50
C LEU A 75 11.18 12.45 -38.94
N SER A 76 10.10 12.44 -38.16
CA SER A 76 8.94 13.32 -38.37
C SER A 76 9.04 14.56 -37.50
N GLY A 77 9.29 15.72 -38.11
CA GLY A 77 9.34 17.00 -37.38
C GLY A 77 8.04 17.37 -36.68
N SER A 78 6.87 16.97 -37.22
CA SER A 78 5.58 17.19 -36.57
C SER A 78 5.38 16.30 -35.35
N ALA A 79 5.86 15.05 -35.39
CA ALA A 79 5.83 14.15 -34.24
C ALA A 79 6.76 14.64 -33.13
N ILE A 80 7.96 15.14 -33.47
CA ILE A 80 8.88 15.76 -32.52
C ILE A 80 8.24 16.99 -31.86
N SER A 81 7.62 17.87 -32.66
CA SER A 81 6.92 19.04 -32.13
C SER A 81 5.75 18.67 -31.21
N ALA A 82 4.90 17.72 -31.60
CA ALA A 82 3.78 17.27 -30.77
C ALA A 82 4.27 16.71 -29.43
N ALA A 83 5.25 15.79 -29.46
CA ALA A 83 5.83 15.20 -28.25
C ALA A 83 6.44 16.27 -27.32
N ALA A 84 7.05 17.33 -27.86
CA ALA A 84 7.60 18.41 -27.05
C ALA A 84 6.50 19.22 -26.32
N GLY A 85 5.40 19.53 -27.01
CA GLY A 85 4.22 20.14 -26.37
C GLY A 85 3.63 19.23 -25.29
N ASP A 86 3.52 17.93 -25.56
CA ASP A 86 2.96 16.96 -24.62
C ASP A 86 3.84 16.78 -23.37
N ILE A 87 5.17 16.69 -23.53
CA ILE A 87 6.13 16.63 -22.40
C ILE A 87 6.03 17.90 -21.55
N TRP A 88 5.87 19.05 -22.18
CA TRP A 88 5.67 20.31 -21.47
C TRP A 88 4.41 20.29 -20.61
N GLN A 89 3.27 19.85 -21.18
CA GLN A 89 2.01 19.74 -20.44
C GLN A 89 2.10 18.70 -19.32
N LEU A 90 2.70 17.54 -19.58
CA LEU A 90 2.89 16.49 -18.57
C LEU A 90 3.73 16.97 -17.40
N THR A 91 4.73 17.80 -17.64
CA THR A 91 5.57 18.38 -16.56
C THR A 91 4.74 19.30 -15.65
N ARG A 92 3.78 20.04 -16.22
CA ARG A 92 2.84 20.88 -15.45
C ARG A 92 1.82 20.03 -14.70
N ASP A 93 1.18 19.07 -15.39
CA ASP A 93 0.21 18.15 -14.80
C ASP A 93 0.84 17.35 -13.65
N ALA A 94 2.09 16.92 -13.78
CA ALA A 94 2.87 16.24 -12.74
C ALA A 94 3.07 17.12 -11.49
N GLN A 95 3.36 18.40 -11.65
CA GLN A 95 3.49 19.32 -10.51
C GLN A 95 2.14 19.53 -9.81
N THR A 96 1.05 19.65 -10.57
CA THR A 96 -0.30 19.72 -10.00
C THR A 96 -0.62 18.46 -9.20
N LEU A 97 -0.29 17.27 -9.72
CA LEU A 97 -0.44 16.01 -8.98
C LEU A 97 0.39 15.97 -7.70
N GLN A 98 1.63 16.46 -7.72
CA GLN A 98 2.45 16.58 -6.50
C GLN A 98 1.83 17.55 -5.47
N LEU A 99 1.19 18.64 -5.92
CA LEU A 99 0.43 19.54 -5.03
C LEU A 99 -0.85 18.89 -4.49
N MET A 100 -1.46 17.97 -5.24
CA MET A 100 -2.59 17.14 -4.81
C MET A 100 -2.15 15.96 -3.93
N GLY A 101 -0.88 15.88 -3.53
CA GLY A 101 -0.36 14.82 -2.67
C GLY A 101 -0.17 13.47 -3.37
N GLU A 102 -0.27 13.40 -4.71
CA GLU A 102 -0.22 12.14 -5.44
C GLU A 102 1.22 11.70 -5.76
N PRO A 103 1.68 10.52 -5.28
CA PRO A 103 3.01 9.99 -5.59
C PRO A 103 3.28 9.79 -7.08
N ALA A 104 2.25 9.43 -7.87
CA ALA A 104 2.34 9.28 -9.32
C ALA A 104 2.88 10.55 -10.02
N GLY A 105 2.61 11.73 -9.45
CA GLY A 105 3.16 13.00 -9.97
C GLY A 105 4.70 13.06 -9.93
N TYR A 106 5.35 12.35 -9.01
CA TYR A 106 6.81 12.26 -8.99
C TYR A 106 7.35 11.32 -10.07
N GLU A 107 6.67 10.20 -10.34
CA GLU A 107 7.04 9.30 -11.44
C GLU A 107 6.91 10.01 -12.78
N ILE A 108 5.78 10.69 -13.01
CA ILE A 108 5.52 11.41 -14.25
C ILE A 108 6.60 12.48 -14.46
N ALA A 109 6.93 13.26 -13.42
CA ALA A 109 7.98 14.29 -13.51
C ALA A 109 9.38 13.71 -13.80
N ASN A 110 9.75 12.62 -13.13
CA ASN A 110 11.03 11.94 -13.40
C ASN A 110 11.06 11.41 -14.83
N THR A 111 9.97 10.81 -15.28
CA THR A 111 9.84 10.25 -16.64
C THR A 111 9.95 11.34 -17.69
N THR A 112 9.22 12.45 -17.55
CA THR A 112 9.30 13.56 -18.52
C THR A 112 10.71 14.15 -18.59
N GLN A 113 11.40 14.27 -17.45
CA GLN A 113 12.79 14.72 -17.41
C GLN A 113 13.73 13.75 -18.16
N MET A 114 13.55 12.44 -17.99
CA MET A 114 14.33 11.41 -18.69
C MET A 114 14.10 11.43 -20.22
N LEU A 115 12.88 11.75 -20.66
CA LEU A 115 12.52 11.77 -22.08
C LEU A 115 12.92 13.08 -22.79
N LEU A 116 13.11 14.18 -22.06
CA LEU A 116 13.38 15.50 -22.62
C LEU A 116 14.70 15.56 -23.40
N GLN A 117 15.79 15.04 -22.83
CA GLN A 117 17.12 15.12 -23.46
C GLN A 117 17.21 14.27 -24.75
N PRO A 118 16.79 12.99 -24.77
CA PRO A 118 16.75 12.21 -26.01
C PRO A 118 15.90 12.87 -27.10
N MET A 119 14.75 13.44 -26.74
CA MET A 119 13.90 14.17 -27.67
C MET A 119 14.61 15.41 -28.24
N ALA A 120 15.23 16.23 -27.39
CA ALA A 120 15.97 17.41 -27.82
C ALA A 120 17.11 17.04 -28.80
N ASN A 121 17.84 15.95 -28.53
CA ASN A 121 18.88 15.45 -29.41
C ASN A 121 18.32 15.05 -30.79
N LYS A 122 17.16 14.40 -30.85
CA LYS A 122 16.50 14.05 -32.12
C LYS A 122 15.98 15.27 -32.88
N ALA A 123 15.46 16.28 -32.18
CA ALA A 123 15.10 17.56 -32.78
C ALA A 123 16.33 18.24 -33.41
N LEU A 124 17.46 18.25 -32.70
CA LEU A 124 18.72 18.79 -33.19
C LEU A 124 19.26 18.03 -34.41
N ALA A 125 19.16 16.70 -34.42
CA ALA A 125 19.57 15.91 -35.58
C ALA A 125 18.65 16.17 -36.80
N PHE A 126 17.34 16.18 -36.59
CA PHE A 126 16.36 16.43 -37.66
C PHE A 126 16.55 17.79 -38.30
N ARG A 127 16.84 18.84 -37.51
CA ARG A 127 17.05 20.21 -38.02
C ARG A 127 18.17 20.32 -39.04
N GLY A 128 19.16 19.40 -39.01
CA GLY A 128 20.28 19.37 -39.94
C GLY A 128 19.90 18.90 -41.35
N THR A 129 18.73 18.30 -41.52
CA THR A 129 18.24 17.78 -42.81
C THR A 129 17.58 18.87 -43.66
N PRO A 130 17.44 18.70 -44.99
CA PRO A 130 16.70 19.66 -45.83
C PRO A 130 15.25 19.87 -45.38
N ALA A 131 14.57 18.80 -44.98
CA ALA A 131 13.19 18.87 -44.45
C ALA A 131 13.14 19.62 -43.12
N GLY A 132 14.09 19.37 -42.21
CA GLY A 132 14.22 20.05 -40.93
C GLY A 132 14.55 21.53 -41.08
N GLN A 133 15.44 21.90 -42.01
CA GLN A 133 15.73 23.30 -42.33
C GLN A 133 14.49 24.03 -42.84
N LYS A 134 13.72 23.41 -43.75
CA LYS A 134 12.46 23.97 -44.26
C LYS A 134 11.42 24.13 -43.14
N LEU A 135 11.29 23.14 -42.26
CA LEU A 135 10.40 23.24 -41.10
C LEU A 135 10.85 24.37 -40.16
N ARG A 136 12.13 24.44 -39.82
CA ARG A 136 12.70 25.47 -38.96
C ARG A 136 12.50 26.87 -39.54
N GLN A 137 12.69 27.07 -40.84
CA GLN A 137 12.40 28.36 -41.49
C GLN A 137 10.91 28.72 -41.42
N LYS A 138 10.02 27.75 -41.65
CA LYS A 138 8.56 27.93 -41.52
C LYS A 138 8.17 28.32 -40.09
N LEU A 139 8.69 27.59 -39.09
CA LEU A 139 8.42 27.84 -37.67
C LEU A 139 9.04 29.17 -37.22
N GLY A 140 10.26 29.48 -37.65
CA GLY A 140 10.92 30.76 -37.36
C GLY A 140 10.10 31.93 -37.91
N SER A 141 9.66 31.84 -39.16
CA SER A 141 8.78 32.84 -39.78
C SER A 141 7.41 32.94 -39.09
N LYS A 142 6.88 31.85 -38.53
CA LYS A 142 5.64 31.83 -37.74
C LYS A 142 5.85 32.54 -36.40
N LEU A 143 6.90 32.17 -35.67
CA LEU A 143 7.24 32.73 -34.36
C LEU A 143 7.60 34.22 -34.48
N THR A 144 8.47 34.61 -35.40
CA THR A 144 8.85 36.03 -35.59
C THR A 144 7.65 36.91 -35.96
N ARG A 145 6.75 36.45 -36.83
CA ARG A 145 5.50 37.20 -37.12
C ARG A 145 4.54 37.22 -35.94
N GLY A 146 4.59 36.20 -35.08
CA GLY A 146 3.79 36.08 -33.87
C GLY A 146 4.31 36.89 -32.69
N LEU A 147 5.60 37.27 -32.68
CA LEU A 147 6.26 37.96 -31.57
C LEU A 147 5.47 39.15 -31.01
N PRO A 148 4.96 40.11 -31.82
CA PRO A 148 4.22 41.26 -31.25
C PRO A 148 2.95 40.85 -30.50
N LYS A 149 2.28 39.78 -30.94
CA LYS A 149 1.10 39.24 -30.25
C LYS A 149 1.50 38.49 -28.98
N LEU A 150 2.63 37.77 -29.02
CA LEU A 150 3.17 37.08 -27.85
C LEU A 150 3.65 38.08 -26.79
N ASP A 151 4.39 39.13 -27.18
CA ASP A 151 4.81 40.23 -26.31
C ASP A 151 3.60 40.90 -25.65
N SER A 152 2.56 41.22 -26.43
CA SER A 152 1.33 41.80 -25.88
C SER A 152 0.63 40.85 -24.90
N PHE A 153 0.60 39.56 -25.21
CA PHE A 153 0.03 38.54 -24.33
C PHE A 153 0.83 38.40 -23.03
N VAL A 154 2.16 38.28 -23.11
CA VAL A 154 3.05 38.19 -21.95
C VAL A 154 3.00 39.48 -21.13
N GLY A 155 2.96 40.66 -21.75
CA GLY A 155 2.78 41.94 -21.05
C GLY A 155 1.47 42.02 -20.27
N LYS A 156 0.36 41.55 -20.85
CA LYS A 156 -0.93 41.43 -20.15
C LYS A 156 -0.87 40.43 -19.00
N ALA A 157 -0.18 39.31 -19.19
CA ALA A 157 0.03 38.31 -18.15
C ALA A 157 0.85 38.87 -16.98
N LYS A 158 1.95 39.59 -17.26
CA LYS A 158 2.76 40.30 -16.25
C LYS A 158 1.91 41.30 -15.46
N ALA A 159 1.15 42.17 -16.14
CA ALA A 159 0.27 43.14 -15.48
C ALA A 159 -0.86 42.46 -14.65
N ALA A 160 -1.43 41.36 -15.14
CA ALA A 160 -2.42 40.59 -14.39
C ALA A 160 -1.82 39.89 -13.17
N LEU A 161 -0.57 39.42 -13.26
CA LEU A 161 0.17 38.83 -12.16
C LEU A 161 0.47 39.87 -11.07
N GLU A 162 0.90 41.08 -11.45
CA GLU A 162 1.08 42.22 -10.54
C GLU A 162 -0.23 42.63 -9.86
N ALA A 163 -1.36 42.49 -10.56
CA ALA A 163 -2.70 42.71 -10.02
C ALA A 163 -3.23 41.53 -9.18
N GLY A 164 -2.43 40.50 -8.90
CA GLY A 164 -2.79 39.35 -8.07
C GLY A 164 -3.72 38.32 -8.73
N LYS A 165 -3.96 38.40 -10.05
CA LYS A 165 -4.85 37.48 -10.79
C LYS A 165 -4.12 36.19 -11.21
N VAL A 166 -3.43 35.55 -10.27
CA VAL A 166 -2.46 34.48 -10.54
C VAL A 166 -3.09 33.27 -11.23
N GLU A 167 -4.26 32.80 -10.78
CA GLU A 167 -4.94 31.64 -11.37
C GLU A 167 -5.28 31.82 -12.85
N VAL A 168 -5.84 32.98 -13.19
CA VAL A 168 -6.22 33.32 -14.57
C VAL A 168 -4.98 33.35 -15.46
N VAL A 169 -3.88 33.91 -14.95
CA VAL A 169 -2.60 33.94 -15.68
C VAL A 169 -2.09 32.53 -15.95
N VAL A 170 -2.07 31.65 -14.94
CA VAL A 170 -1.62 30.26 -15.12
C VAL A 170 -2.47 29.55 -16.18
N GLN A 171 -3.80 29.58 -16.08
CA GLN A 171 -4.69 28.90 -17.04
C GLN A 171 -4.51 29.40 -18.48
N GLN A 172 -4.41 30.73 -18.67
CA GLN A 172 -4.24 31.32 -20.00
C GLN A 172 -2.86 31.00 -20.59
N MET A 173 -1.80 31.09 -19.78
CA MET A 173 -0.45 30.79 -20.23
C MET A 173 -0.29 29.29 -20.50
N GLU A 174 -0.89 28.39 -19.72
CA GLU A 174 -0.76 26.96 -19.97
C GLU A 174 -1.25 26.52 -21.35
N SER A 175 -2.41 27.01 -21.78
CA SER A 175 -2.91 26.76 -23.14
C SER A 175 -1.94 27.23 -24.22
N LYS A 176 -1.17 28.29 -23.98
CA LYS A 176 -0.19 28.83 -24.94
C LYS A 176 1.16 28.13 -24.87
N GLY A 177 1.54 27.63 -23.70
CA GLY A 177 2.83 26.99 -23.44
C GLY A 177 3.00 25.68 -24.20
N TYR A 178 1.91 24.93 -24.40
CA TYR A 178 1.90 23.74 -25.25
C TYR A 178 2.35 24.05 -26.68
N GLU A 179 1.67 25.01 -27.34
CA GLU A 179 1.96 25.40 -28.73
C GLU A 179 3.39 25.94 -28.87
N LEU A 180 3.79 26.81 -27.93
CA LEU A 180 5.09 27.46 -27.97
C LEU A 180 6.22 26.45 -27.80
N SER A 181 6.08 25.49 -26.87
CA SER A 181 7.08 24.43 -26.66
C SER A 181 7.20 23.49 -27.87
N ALA A 182 6.08 23.18 -28.52
CA ALA A 182 6.05 22.38 -29.74
C ALA A 182 6.80 23.05 -30.91
N ASP A 183 6.66 24.37 -31.05
CA ASP A 183 7.33 25.14 -32.09
C ASP A 183 8.83 25.38 -31.78
N LEU A 184 9.19 25.59 -30.51
CA LEU A 184 10.54 25.98 -30.07
C LEU A 184 11.56 24.83 -30.02
N ILE A 185 11.13 23.57 -29.97
CA ILE A 185 12.03 22.41 -29.78
C ILE A 185 13.14 22.31 -30.83
N HIS A 186 12.93 22.83 -32.05
CA HIS A 186 13.88 22.77 -33.17
C HIS A 186 14.97 23.87 -33.15
N PHE A 187 14.90 24.79 -32.18
CA PHE A 187 15.82 25.94 -32.03
C PHE A 187 16.86 25.68 -30.92
N THR A 188 18.03 26.30 -31.01
CA THR A 188 19.02 26.28 -29.89
C THR A 188 18.49 27.07 -28.69
N PRO A 189 19.01 26.87 -27.46
CA PRO A 189 18.64 27.70 -26.31
C PRO A 189 18.69 29.21 -26.60
N GLU A 190 19.78 29.69 -27.22
CA GLU A 190 19.97 31.11 -27.51
C GLU A 190 18.97 31.65 -28.54
N GLU A 191 18.50 30.79 -29.45
CA GLU A 191 17.46 31.13 -30.41
C GLU A 191 16.08 31.13 -29.77
N ARG A 192 15.82 30.22 -28.82
CA ARG A 192 14.55 30.16 -28.09
C ARG A 192 14.34 31.41 -27.25
N ASP A 193 15.37 31.88 -26.56
CA ASP A 193 15.32 33.10 -25.73
C ASP A 193 14.93 34.35 -26.54
N ARG A 194 15.19 34.36 -27.86
CA ARG A 194 14.78 35.45 -28.76
C ARG A 194 13.38 35.29 -29.32
N LEU A 195 12.77 34.12 -29.18
CA LEU A 195 11.52 33.73 -29.83
C LEU A 195 10.39 33.46 -28.83
N ASP A 196 10.68 33.46 -27.53
CA ASP A 196 9.72 33.15 -26.47
C ASP A 196 9.18 34.38 -25.72
N SER A 197 9.74 35.57 -25.92
CA SER A 197 9.27 36.83 -25.30
C SER A 197 9.15 36.78 -23.77
N ASP A 198 10.12 36.18 -23.07
CA ASP A 198 10.08 35.92 -21.61
C ASP A 198 8.89 35.04 -21.15
N PHE A 199 8.26 34.29 -22.04
CA PHE A 199 7.08 33.52 -21.70
C PHE A 199 7.34 32.52 -20.56
N PHE A 200 8.43 31.73 -20.64
CA PHE A 200 8.73 30.71 -19.64
C PHE A 200 9.09 31.29 -18.26
N PRO A 201 9.89 32.37 -18.14
CA PRO A 201 10.06 33.09 -16.88
C PRO A 201 8.74 33.55 -16.25
N VAL A 202 7.81 34.11 -17.03
CA VAL A 202 6.55 34.65 -16.49
C VAL A 202 5.63 33.54 -15.99
N ILE A 203 5.44 32.46 -16.76
CA ILE A 203 4.61 31.33 -16.29
C ILE A 203 5.28 30.62 -15.10
N GLY A 204 6.62 30.58 -15.06
CA GLY A 204 7.37 30.09 -13.90
C GLY A 204 7.08 30.89 -12.63
N SER A 205 7.11 32.22 -12.74
CA SER A 205 6.75 33.13 -11.64
C SER A 205 5.28 32.96 -11.22
N ALA A 206 4.35 32.93 -12.18
CA ALA A 206 2.93 32.72 -11.90
C ALA A 206 2.67 31.37 -11.20
N THR A 207 3.31 30.30 -11.67
CA THR A 207 3.22 28.96 -11.04
C THR A 207 3.77 29.00 -9.62
N GLY A 208 4.91 29.66 -9.40
CA GLY A 208 5.52 29.84 -8.08
C GLY A 208 4.62 30.59 -7.10
N GLN A 209 3.89 31.61 -7.56
CA GLN A 209 2.91 32.34 -6.77
C GLN A 209 1.60 31.57 -6.54
N TYR A 210 1.19 30.74 -7.51
CA TYR A 210 -0.06 29.97 -7.40
C TYR A 210 0.09 28.72 -6.53
N ALA A 211 1.26 28.09 -6.53
CA ALA A 211 1.50 26.86 -5.80
C ALA A 211 1.16 26.96 -4.29
N PRO A 212 1.55 28.01 -3.54
CA PRO A 212 1.10 28.19 -2.15
C PRO A 212 -0.41 28.30 -1.98
N ILE A 213 -1.12 28.94 -2.93
CA ILE A 213 -2.59 29.07 -2.91
C ILE A 213 -3.22 27.68 -3.07
N LEU A 214 -2.75 26.90 -4.06
CA LEU A 214 -3.21 25.53 -4.28
C LEU A 214 -2.88 24.62 -3.09
N ARG A 215 -1.67 24.71 -2.52
CA ARG A 215 -1.29 23.93 -1.32
C ARG A 215 -2.27 24.18 -0.19
N LYS A 216 -2.60 25.44 0.10
CA LYS A 216 -3.57 25.77 1.16
C LYS A 216 -4.95 25.22 0.84
N LYS A 217 -5.42 25.35 -0.41
CA LYS A 217 -6.72 24.82 -0.85
C LYS A 217 -6.79 23.30 -0.71
N TYR A 218 -5.78 22.58 -1.19
CA TYR A 218 -5.75 21.12 -1.15
C TYR A 218 -5.51 20.59 0.26
N ALA A 219 -4.68 21.25 1.07
CA ALA A 219 -4.51 20.89 2.47
C ALA A 219 -5.82 21.04 3.27
N ALA A 220 -6.61 22.09 3.02
CA ALA A 220 -7.92 22.24 3.66
C ALA A 220 -8.89 21.10 3.28
N ALA A 221 -9.01 20.78 1.98
CA ALA A 221 -9.85 19.68 1.53
C ALA A 221 -9.35 18.31 2.07
N ALA A 222 -8.04 18.10 2.12
CA ALA A 222 -7.45 16.89 2.67
C ALA A 222 -7.67 16.77 4.19
N ALA A 223 -7.65 17.89 4.93
CA ALA A 223 -7.95 17.91 6.36
C ALA A 223 -9.41 17.47 6.64
N GLU A 224 -10.37 17.90 5.82
CA GLU A 224 -11.76 17.45 5.91
C GLU A 224 -11.88 15.94 5.71
N VAL A 225 -11.19 15.39 4.70
CA VAL A 225 -11.17 13.94 4.47
C VAL A 225 -10.51 13.19 5.62
N ALA A 226 -9.35 13.66 6.11
CA ALA A 226 -8.64 13.04 7.23
C ALA A 226 -9.49 13.03 8.52
N ALA A 227 -10.15 14.15 8.82
CA ALA A 227 -11.08 14.25 9.94
C ALA A 227 -12.21 13.22 9.81
N ALA A 228 -12.86 13.12 8.64
CA ALA A 228 -13.90 12.14 8.38
C ALA A 228 -13.42 10.68 8.53
N ARG A 229 -12.18 10.36 8.13
CA ARG A 229 -11.60 9.02 8.33
C ARG A 229 -11.35 8.69 9.79
N SER A 230 -11.11 9.69 10.64
CA SER A 230 -10.82 9.49 12.07
C SER A 230 -12.06 9.38 12.97
N VAL A 231 -13.25 9.73 12.47
CA VAL A 231 -14.52 9.69 13.22
C VAL A 231 -14.77 8.35 13.96
N PRO A 232 -14.55 7.17 13.34
CA PRO A 232 -14.78 5.91 14.04
C PRO A 232 -13.89 5.73 15.28
N ALA A 233 -12.70 6.33 15.31
CA ALA A 233 -11.83 6.29 16.48
C ALA A 233 -12.32 7.19 17.62
N THR A 234 -12.91 8.34 17.30
CA THR A 234 -13.49 9.25 18.31
C THR A 234 -14.78 8.70 18.91
N GLU A 235 -15.59 8.00 18.09
CA GLU A 235 -16.88 7.43 18.53
C GLU A 235 -16.75 6.06 19.22
N PHE A 236 -15.57 5.42 19.12
CA PHE A 236 -15.36 4.07 19.64
C PHE A 236 -15.70 3.95 21.14
N ALA A 237 -15.31 4.93 21.95
CA ALA A 237 -15.49 4.91 23.40
C ALA A 237 -16.96 4.85 23.79
N ASP A 238 -17.77 5.78 23.26
CA ASP A 238 -19.20 5.86 23.52
C ASP A 238 -19.92 4.59 23.07
N GLN A 239 -19.52 4.06 21.92
CA GLN A 239 -20.08 2.82 21.40
C GLN A 239 -19.73 1.61 22.27
N ALA A 240 -18.50 1.54 22.76
CA ALA A 240 -18.05 0.47 23.63
C ALA A 240 -18.76 0.53 25.00
N ASP A 241 -18.89 1.72 25.59
CA ASP A 241 -19.60 1.94 26.86
C ASP A 241 -21.08 1.55 26.74
N ARG A 242 -21.73 1.89 25.61
CA ARG A 242 -23.10 1.45 25.32
C ARG A 242 -23.20 -0.07 25.29
N VAL A 243 -22.37 -0.75 24.49
CA VAL A 243 -22.40 -2.21 24.34
C VAL A 243 -22.16 -2.92 25.67
N VAL A 244 -21.15 -2.50 26.43
CA VAL A 244 -20.85 -3.03 27.77
C VAL A 244 -22.04 -2.81 28.70
N GLY A 245 -22.62 -1.61 28.71
CA GLY A 245 -23.77 -1.27 29.55
C GLY A 245 -25.04 -2.06 29.23
N GLU A 246 -25.27 -2.43 27.96
CA GLU A 246 -26.38 -3.29 27.55
C GLU A 246 -26.19 -4.74 28.02
N ILE A 247 -24.97 -5.30 27.88
CA ILE A 247 -24.65 -6.65 28.37
C ILE A 247 -24.81 -6.76 29.90
N VAL A 248 -24.45 -5.72 30.64
CA VAL A 248 -24.68 -5.66 32.10
C VAL A 248 -26.18 -5.77 32.43
N LYS A 249 -27.06 -5.17 31.61
CA LYS A 249 -28.50 -5.06 31.88
C LYS A 249 -29.31 -6.26 31.42
N GLY A 250 -28.92 -6.98 30.36
CA GLY A 250 -29.84 -7.91 29.69
C GLY A 250 -29.22 -9.10 28.95
N GLU A 251 -28.01 -9.55 29.29
CA GLU A 251 -27.27 -10.66 28.64
C GLU A 251 -27.04 -10.50 27.12
N SER A 252 -27.48 -9.39 26.52
CA SER A 252 -27.39 -9.11 25.10
C SER A 252 -27.21 -7.62 24.86
N ALA A 253 -26.59 -7.27 23.73
CA ALA A 253 -26.43 -5.91 23.27
C ALA A 253 -26.90 -5.77 21.81
N THR A 254 -27.34 -4.58 21.47
CA THR A 254 -27.60 -4.15 20.10
C THR A 254 -26.26 -3.89 19.43
N LEU A 255 -25.98 -4.64 18.37
CA LEU A 255 -24.77 -4.59 17.56
C LEU A 255 -25.03 -3.76 16.28
N GLY A 256 -24.24 -3.99 15.23
CA GLY A 256 -24.45 -3.37 13.92
C GLY A 256 -25.80 -3.77 13.31
N GLU A 257 -26.40 -2.83 12.55
CA GLU A 257 -27.65 -3.05 11.79
C GLU A 257 -28.86 -3.49 12.64
N GLY A 258 -28.85 -3.18 13.95
CA GLY A 258 -29.94 -3.52 14.87
C GLY A 258 -29.99 -5.00 15.28
N VAL A 259 -28.97 -5.79 14.92
CA VAL A 259 -28.84 -7.19 15.34
C VAL A 259 -28.54 -7.24 16.83
N SER A 260 -29.24 -8.08 17.60
CA SER A 260 -28.90 -8.35 19.00
C SER A 260 -27.97 -9.55 19.09
N GLY A 261 -26.94 -9.47 19.95
CA GLY A 261 -26.00 -10.55 20.19
C GLY A 261 -25.60 -10.65 21.66
N GLY A 262 -25.13 -11.83 22.07
CA GLY A 262 -24.64 -12.05 23.43
C GLY A 262 -23.22 -11.52 23.62
N PRO A 263 -22.58 -11.85 24.76
CA PRO A 263 -21.21 -11.47 25.07
C PRO A 263 -20.17 -11.72 23.98
N VAL A 264 -20.26 -12.86 23.28
CA VAL A 264 -19.27 -13.27 22.29
C VAL A 264 -19.44 -12.47 21.00
N GLU A 265 -20.67 -12.33 20.53
CA GLU A 265 -20.98 -11.50 19.37
C GLU A 265 -20.67 -10.01 19.64
N ALA A 266 -20.91 -9.55 20.86
CA ALA A 266 -20.51 -8.21 21.30
C ALA A 266 -18.99 -8.00 21.30
N PHE A 267 -18.22 -9.03 21.70
CA PHE A 267 -16.76 -8.99 21.64
C PHE A 267 -16.27 -8.87 20.19
N ASP A 268 -16.78 -9.73 19.31
CA ASP A 268 -16.43 -9.72 17.88
C ASP A 268 -16.81 -8.38 17.23
N TYR A 269 -17.97 -7.82 17.60
CA TYR A 269 -18.41 -6.51 17.16
C TYR A 269 -17.43 -5.40 17.58
N LEU A 270 -17.06 -5.30 18.86
CA LEU A 270 -16.13 -4.28 19.34
C LEU A 270 -14.72 -4.46 18.74
N ALA A 271 -14.27 -5.70 18.54
CA ALA A 271 -13.01 -5.98 17.85
C ALA A 271 -13.03 -5.47 16.40
N ALA A 272 -14.14 -5.67 15.68
CA ALA A 272 -14.31 -5.14 14.32
C ALA A 272 -14.37 -3.61 14.30
N GLN A 273 -15.04 -2.96 15.26
CA GLN A 273 -15.06 -1.51 15.39
C GLN A 273 -13.64 -0.96 15.65
N TRP A 274 -12.86 -1.60 16.51
CA TRP A 274 -11.47 -1.19 16.78
C TRP A 274 -10.58 -1.32 15.53
N GLN A 275 -10.74 -2.39 14.75
CA GLN A 275 -10.01 -2.58 13.49
C GLN A 275 -10.37 -1.49 12.45
N SER A 276 -11.66 -1.18 12.32
CA SER A 276 -12.15 -0.11 11.45
C SER A 276 -11.59 1.25 11.86
N ALA A 277 -11.67 1.59 13.15
CA ALA A 277 -11.12 2.81 13.72
C ALA A 277 -9.60 2.93 13.52
N SER A 278 -8.86 1.83 13.72
CA SER A 278 -7.41 1.82 13.48
C SER A 278 -7.07 2.07 12.01
N THR A 279 -7.82 1.47 11.09
CA THR A 279 -7.66 1.72 9.64
C THR A 279 -7.94 3.19 9.30
N GLY A 280 -9.00 3.76 9.86
CA GLY A 280 -9.34 5.18 9.71
C GLY A 280 -8.22 6.11 10.18
N LEU A 281 -7.59 5.80 11.32
CA LEU A 281 -6.43 6.56 11.81
C LEU A 281 -5.20 6.43 10.91
N ILE A 282 -4.91 5.24 10.37
CA ILE A 282 -3.81 5.05 9.41
C ILE A 282 -4.03 5.90 8.16
N GLN A 283 -5.24 5.87 7.61
CA GLN A 283 -5.60 6.68 6.44
C GLN A 283 -5.50 8.17 6.75
N ALA A 284 -6.04 8.62 7.88
CA ALA A 284 -6.00 10.02 8.31
C ALA A 284 -4.55 10.51 8.49
N ALA A 285 -3.73 9.78 9.23
CA ALA A 285 -2.32 10.12 9.46
C ALA A 285 -1.53 10.17 8.14
N THR A 286 -1.80 9.25 7.21
CA THR A 286 -1.12 9.24 5.90
C THR A 286 -1.56 10.42 5.02
N ILE A 287 -2.85 10.78 5.03
CA ILE A 287 -3.34 11.98 4.34
C ILE A 287 -2.69 13.23 4.94
N GLU A 288 -2.70 13.38 6.26
CA GLU A 288 -2.10 14.52 6.94
C GLU A 288 -0.63 14.67 6.60
N PHE A 289 0.11 13.56 6.62
CA PHE A 289 1.50 13.52 6.19
C PHE A 289 1.67 13.98 4.73
N ALA A 290 0.89 13.42 3.79
CA ALA A 290 1.00 13.73 2.35
C ALA A 290 0.77 15.21 2.03
N PHE A 291 -0.07 15.88 2.82
CA PHE A 291 -0.40 17.30 2.66
C PHE A 291 0.30 18.22 3.67
N LYS A 292 1.17 17.67 4.54
CA LYS A 292 1.88 18.41 5.61
C LYS A 292 0.94 19.14 6.57
N ILE A 293 -0.14 18.45 6.95
CA ILE A 293 -1.15 18.90 7.91
C ILE A 293 -0.73 18.40 9.30
N GLY A 294 0.07 19.18 10.01
CA GLY A 294 0.59 18.80 11.33
C GLY A 294 1.84 17.93 11.30
N ASP A 295 2.29 17.52 12.48
CA ASP A 295 3.52 16.75 12.75
C ASP A 295 3.25 15.28 13.12
N GLY A 296 1.99 14.83 13.02
CA GLY A 296 1.58 13.46 13.35
C GLY A 296 1.44 13.17 14.84
N ALA A 297 1.81 14.08 15.76
CA ALA A 297 1.73 13.84 17.20
C ALA A 297 0.29 13.59 17.68
N GLU A 298 -0.67 14.33 17.15
CA GLU A 298 -2.10 14.16 17.47
C GLU A 298 -2.61 12.76 17.08
N ARG A 299 -2.25 12.28 15.89
CA ARG A 299 -2.67 10.95 15.42
C ARG A 299 -2.01 9.83 16.20
N ASN A 300 -0.74 9.99 16.57
CA ASN A 300 -0.05 9.06 17.46
C ASN A 300 -0.74 8.99 18.84
N ALA A 301 -1.14 10.13 19.38
CA ALA A 301 -1.90 10.19 20.64
C ALA A 301 -3.26 9.49 20.52
N GLN A 302 -4.02 9.77 19.45
CA GLN A 302 -5.32 9.12 19.18
C GLN A 302 -5.20 7.60 19.00
N ALA A 303 -4.17 7.12 18.30
CA ALA A 303 -3.93 5.69 18.13
C ALA A 303 -3.62 4.99 19.48
N THR A 304 -2.83 5.65 20.34
CA THR A 304 -2.51 5.18 21.68
C THR A 304 -3.75 5.17 22.58
N GLU A 305 -4.56 6.23 22.53
CA GLU A 305 -5.80 6.34 23.27
C GLU A 305 -6.81 5.28 22.82
N LEU A 306 -6.99 5.10 21.51
CA LEU A 306 -7.88 4.07 20.95
C LEU A 306 -7.47 2.67 21.42
N LYS A 307 -6.17 2.32 21.38
CA LYS A 307 -5.67 1.03 21.87
C LYS A 307 -5.99 0.84 23.37
N THR A 308 -5.78 1.88 24.16
CA THR A 308 -6.02 1.85 25.61
C THR A 308 -7.50 1.66 25.92
N LYS A 309 -8.37 2.47 25.30
CA LYS A 309 -9.83 2.38 25.47
C LYS A 309 -10.37 1.05 24.97
N ALA A 310 -9.97 0.59 23.79
CA ALA A 310 -10.40 -0.70 23.25
C ALA A 310 -10.03 -1.87 24.16
N THR A 311 -8.81 -1.88 24.70
CA THR A 311 -8.39 -2.92 25.65
C THR A 311 -9.25 -2.87 26.91
N ALA A 312 -9.42 -1.68 27.51
CA ALA A 312 -10.20 -1.50 28.72
C ALA A 312 -11.68 -1.90 28.54
N SER A 313 -12.32 -1.50 27.43
CA SER A 313 -13.71 -1.82 27.15
C SER A 313 -13.93 -3.30 26.87
N LEU A 314 -13.00 -3.98 26.19
CA LEU A 314 -13.08 -5.43 25.99
C LEU A 314 -12.92 -6.19 27.32
N VAL A 315 -12.04 -5.74 28.21
CA VAL A 315 -11.93 -6.31 29.57
C VAL A 315 -13.23 -6.07 30.35
N ALA A 316 -13.77 -4.85 30.32
CA ALA A 316 -15.04 -4.51 30.95
C ALA A 316 -16.21 -5.33 30.41
N LEU A 317 -16.21 -5.66 29.10
CA LEU A 317 -17.17 -6.57 28.49
C LEU A 317 -17.10 -7.97 29.10
N VAL A 318 -15.90 -8.52 29.30
CA VAL A 318 -15.73 -9.83 29.96
C VAL A 318 -16.24 -9.78 31.40
N GLU A 319 -15.97 -8.70 32.13
CA GLU A 319 -16.50 -8.51 33.49
C GLU A 319 -18.03 -8.38 33.52
N ALA A 320 -18.60 -7.61 32.60
CA ALA A 320 -20.05 -7.48 32.43
C ALA A 320 -20.71 -8.83 32.13
N SER A 321 -20.05 -9.62 31.27
CA SER A 321 -20.50 -10.97 30.91
C SER A 321 -20.43 -11.92 32.11
N ALA A 322 -19.44 -11.76 32.99
CA ALA A 322 -19.39 -12.47 34.25
C ALA A 322 -20.59 -12.11 35.15
N ALA A 323 -21.02 -10.85 35.20
CA ALA A 323 -22.19 -10.47 35.99
C ALA A 323 -23.49 -11.11 35.46
N SER A 324 -23.72 -11.02 34.15
CA SER A 324 -25.01 -11.41 33.54
C SER A 324 -25.14 -12.92 33.26
N THR A 325 -24.06 -13.66 33.03
CA THR A 325 -24.14 -15.07 32.59
C THR A 325 -24.47 -16.06 33.72
N SER A 326 -25.45 -16.95 33.51
CA SER A 326 -25.76 -18.04 34.47
C SER A 326 -24.60 -19.05 34.65
N ALA A 327 -24.46 -19.65 35.83
CA ALA A 327 -23.37 -20.59 36.16
C ALA A 327 -23.26 -21.76 35.16
N THR A 328 -24.39 -22.26 34.65
CA THR A 328 -24.43 -23.38 33.68
C THR A 328 -23.77 -23.09 32.33
N LYS A 329 -23.64 -21.81 31.95
CA LYS A 329 -23.07 -21.36 30.66
C LYS A 329 -21.63 -20.85 30.78
N VAL A 330 -21.08 -20.77 32.01
CA VAL A 330 -19.78 -20.15 32.30
C VAL A 330 -18.64 -20.84 31.55
N ARG A 331 -18.61 -22.18 31.53
CA ARG A 331 -17.52 -22.93 30.88
C ARG A 331 -17.45 -22.68 29.38
N ASP A 332 -18.60 -22.72 28.71
CA ASP A 332 -18.70 -22.48 27.28
C ASP A 332 -18.34 -21.04 26.93
N LEU A 333 -18.87 -20.07 27.69
CA LEU A 333 -18.55 -18.66 27.49
C LEU A 333 -17.06 -18.38 27.72
N HIS A 334 -16.48 -18.91 28.79
CA HIS A 334 -15.05 -18.77 29.09
C HIS A 334 -14.20 -19.27 27.93
N ARG A 335 -14.46 -20.50 27.46
CA ARG A 335 -13.77 -21.07 26.29
C ARG A 335 -13.94 -20.18 25.06
N GLN A 336 -15.15 -19.72 24.79
CA GLN A 336 -15.39 -18.90 23.62
C GLN A 336 -14.58 -17.60 23.71
N LEU A 337 -14.63 -16.87 24.82
CA LEU A 337 -13.92 -15.61 25.00
C LEU A 337 -12.39 -15.74 24.88
N ILE A 338 -11.78 -16.78 25.48
CA ILE A 338 -10.31 -16.96 25.37
C ILE A 338 -9.86 -17.20 23.93
N ASP A 339 -10.67 -17.88 23.11
CA ASP A 339 -10.37 -18.07 21.69
C ASP A 339 -10.37 -16.72 20.95
N ARG A 340 -11.35 -15.83 21.23
CA ARG A 340 -11.47 -14.52 20.55
C ARG A 340 -10.38 -13.57 20.99
N ILE A 341 -10.03 -13.56 22.27
CA ILE A 341 -8.89 -12.80 22.80
C ILE A 341 -7.59 -13.28 22.13
N GLY A 342 -7.41 -14.60 21.96
CA GLY A 342 -6.25 -15.17 21.28
C GLY A 342 -6.13 -14.73 19.82
N VAL A 343 -7.25 -14.69 19.08
CA VAL A 343 -7.29 -14.17 17.70
C VAL A 343 -6.89 -12.69 17.67
N LEU A 344 -7.45 -11.87 18.56
CA LEU A 344 -7.18 -10.43 18.62
C LEU A 344 -5.74 -10.12 19.04
N GLN A 345 -5.19 -10.87 19.98
CA GLN A 345 -3.80 -10.73 20.42
C GLN A 345 -2.81 -10.85 19.24
N ARG A 346 -3.05 -11.76 18.30
CA ARG A 346 -2.20 -11.93 17.11
C ARG A 346 -2.26 -10.72 16.17
N ARG A 347 -3.41 -10.05 16.10
CA ARG A 347 -3.58 -8.82 15.31
C ARG A 347 -2.65 -7.69 15.74
N MET A 348 -2.24 -7.69 17.00
CA MET A 348 -1.37 -6.66 17.58
C MET A 348 0.12 -6.94 17.33
N GLY A 349 0.45 -8.06 16.68
CA GLY A 349 1.82 -8.47 16.39
C GLY A 349 2.69 -8.54 17.64
N TYR A 350 3.96 -8.14 17.53
CA TYR A 350 4.91 -8.14 18.65
C TYR A 350 4.45 -7.28 19.84
N THR A 351 3.69 -6.21 19.59
CA THR A 351 3.20 -5.29 20.64
C THR A 351 2.05 -5.86 21.48
N GLY A 352 1.52 -7.03 21.10
CA GLY A 352 0.41 -7.70 21.75
C GLY A 352 0.78 -8.74 22.80
N LYS A 353 2.07 -9.00 23.07
CA LYS A 353 2.50 -10.12 23.94
C LYS A 353 1.86 -10.13 25.34
N ASP A 354 1.55 -8.95 25.88
CA ASP A 354 0.92 -8.81 27.20
C ASP A 354 -0.59 -8.54 27.12
N PHE A 355 -1.18 -8.47 25.91
CA PHE A 355 -2.61 -8.17 25.74
C PHE A 355 -3.51 -9.19 26.44
N GLY A 356 -3.24 -10.49 26.26
CA GLY A 356 -4.02 -11.55 26.91
C GLY A 356 -4.00 -11.47 28.45
N LYS A 357 -2.91 -10.99 29.05
CA LYS A 357 -2.78 -10.84 30.51
C LYS A 357 -3.75 -9.82 31.08
N SER A 358 -4.12 -8.80 30.31
CA SER A 358 -5.11 -7.79 30.73
C SER A 358 -6.49 -8.41 31.01
N PHE A 359 -6.80 -9.59 30.45
CA PHE A 359 -8.08 -10.27 30.62
C PHE A 359 -8.08 -11.30 31.75
N GLU A 360 -6.92 -11.72 32.27
CA GLU A 360 -6.83 -12.77 33.29
C GLU A 360 -7.70 -12.50 34.53
N PRO A 361 -7.72 -11.27 35.10
CA PRO A 361 -8.57 -11.00 36.27
C PRO A 361 -10.07 -11.12 35.96
N ALA A 362 -10.50 -10.66 34.78
CA ALA A 362 -11.91 -10.72 34.37
C ALA A 362 -12.34 -12.16 34.06
N LEU A 363 -11.47 -12.95 33.42
CA LEU A 363 -11.69 -14.37 33.16
C LEU A 363 -11.74 -15.19 34.45
N ALA A 364 -10.89 -14.87 35.43
CA ALA A 364 -10.92 -15.52 36.75
C ALA A 364 -12.23 -15.24 37.50
N LYS A 365 -12.75 -14.00 37.44
CA LYS A 365 -14.07 -13.65 37.98
C LYS A 365 -15.20 -14.44 37.31
N LEU A 366 -15.14 -14.58 35.98
CA LEU A 366 -16.10 -15.40 35.23
C LEU A 366 -16.04 -16.87 35.67
N ALA A 367 -14.83 -17.45 35.73
CA ALA A 367 -14.63 -18.85 36.09
C ALA A 367 -15.11 -19.18 37.51
N ALA A 368 -14.93 -18.27 38.46
CA ALA A 368 -15.32 -18.45 39.86
C ALA A 368 -16.84 -18.61 40.08
N LYS A 369 -17.68 -18.33 39.07
CA LYS A 369 -19.14 -18.54 39.15
C LYS A 369 -19.55 -20.01 39.05
N ASP A 370 -18.69 -20.87 38.55
CA ASP A 370 -18.91 -22.31 38.51
C ASP A 370 -18.01 -23.02 39.54
N PRO A 371 -18.59 -23.66 40.58
CA PRO A 371 -17.82 -24.35 41.61
C PRO A 371 -16.86 -25.40 41.03
N GLY A 372 -15.58 -25.33 41.44
CA GLY A 372 -14.56 -26.28 41.00
C GLY A 372 -13.94 -25.99 39.63
N PHE A 373 -14.44 -24.99 38.89
CA PHE A 373 -13.93 -24.69 37.55
C PHE A 373 -12.56 -23.99 37.58
N THR A 374 -12.33 -23.10 38.56
CA THR A 374 -11.02 -22.47 38.77
C THR A 374 -9.93 -23.51 39.02
N GLU A 375 -10.19 -24.51 39.86
CA GLU A 375 -9.25 -25.60 40.13
C GLU A 375 -8.98 -26.44 38.87
N GLN A 376 -9.99 -26.65 38.02
CA GLN A 376 -9.84 -27.32 36.73
C GLN A 376 -8.94 -26.52 35.77
N ILE A 377 -9.11 -25.19 35.70
CA ILE A 377 -8.25 -24.32 34.88
C ILE A 377 -6.80 -24.41 35.35
N GLU A 378 -6.56 -24.37 36.66
CA GLU A 378 -5.20 -24.50 37.23
C GLU A 378 -4.59 -25.88 36.97
N ALA A 379 -5.37 -26.96 37.13
CA ALA A 379 -4.92 -28.31 36.81
C ALA A 379 -4.57 -28.45 35.33
N TYR A 380 -5.42 -27.92 34.44
CA TYR A 380 -5.18 -27.90 33.01
C TYR A 380 -3.94 -27.08 32.63
N ARG A 381 -3.73 -25.92 33.25
CA ARG A 381 -2.52 -25.10 33.05
C ARG A 381 -1.25 -25.88 33.38
N ARG A 382 -1.22 -26.57 34.52
CA ARG A 382 -0.08 -27.42 34.90
C ARG A 382 0.13 -28.58 33.94
N ALA A 383 -0.95 -29.22 33.49
CA ALA A 383 -0.88 -30.36 32.57
C ALA A 383 -0.37 -29.97 31.17
N THR A 384 -0.68 -28.77 30.70
CA THR A 384 -0.35 -28.30 29.33
C THR A 384 0.94 -27.49 29.23
N ALA A 385 1.49 -27.01 30.36
CA ALA A 385 2.68 -26.15 30.38
C ALA A 385 3.91 -26.78 29.70
N GLU A 386 4.29 -28.00 30.10
CA GLU A 386 5.47 -28.68 29.54
C GLU A 386 5.27 -29.08 28.06
N PRO A 387 4.13 -29.68 27.65
CA PRO A 387 3.85 -29.92 26.24
C PRO A 387 3.96 -28.66 25.35
N LEU A 388 3.38 -27.54 25.79
CA LEU A 388 3.47 -26.27 25.06
C LEU A 388 4.91 -25.75 25.00
N ALA A 389 5.65 -25.81 26.11
CA ALA A 389 7.03 -25.35 26.18
C ALA A 389 7.95 -26.17 25.26
N TRP A 390 7.83 -27.50 25.29
CA TRP A 390 8.61 -28.39 24.42
C TRP A 390 8.31 -28.15 22.95
N ARG A 391 7.01 -28.10 22.58
CA ARG A 391 6.57 -27.85 21.20
C ARG A 391 7.06 -26.52 20.66
N LYS A 392 7.00 -25.47 21.47
CA LYS A 392 7.50 -24.14 21.12
C LYS A 392 9.01 -24.16 20.86
N ARG A 393 9.79 -24.80 21.73
CA ARG A 393 11.24 -24.96 21.54
C ARG A 393 11.57 -25.75 20.27
N PHE A 394 10.83 -26.84 20.03
CA PHE A 394 11.00 -27.65 18.82
C PHE A 394 10.73 -26.84 17.55
N ALA A 395 9.58 -26.16 17.49
CA ALA A 395 9.21 -25.32 16.36
C ALA A 395 10.25 -24.21 16.11
N SER A 396 10.65 -23.48 17.16
CA SER A 396 11.68 -22.43 17.07
C SER A 396 13.01 -22.93 16.51
N GLU A 397 13.46 -24.13 16.91
CA GLU A 397 14.71 -24.71 16.41
C GLU A 397 14.59 -25.16 14.93
N GLN A 398 13.43 -25.66 14.51
CA GLN A 398 13.17 -25.96 13.10
C GLN A 398 13.16 -24.67 12.26
N THR A 399 12.52 -23.62 12.75
CA THR A 399 12.47 -22.30 12.10
C THR A 399 13.86 -21.73 11.92
N ARG A 400 14.70 -21.76 12.97
CA ARG A 400 16.10 -21.32 12.89
C ARG A 400 16.85 -22.04 11.76
N ARG A 401 16.76 -23.36 11.68
CA ARG A 401 17.44 -24.17 10.64
C ARG A 401 16.91 -23.92 9.23
N ALA A 402 15.62 -23.63 9.11
CA ALA A 402 14.99 -23.36 7.82
C ALA A 402 15.35 -21.96 7.32
N SER A 403 15.25 -20.93 8.18
CA SER A 403 15.59 -19.54 7.86
C SER A 403 17.08 -19.30 7.61
N GLU A 404 17.98 -20.16 8.11
CA GLU A 404 19.43 -20.08 7.79
C GLU A 404 19.73 -20.36 6.31
N LYS A 405 18.85 -21.09 5.61
CA LYS A 405 19.05 -21.50 4.21
C LYS A 405 18.33 -20.62 3.21
N VAL A 406 17.40 -19.81 3.67
CA VAL A 406 16.49 -19.02 2.83
C VAL A 406 16.56 -17.57 3.29
N PRO A 407 16.85 -16.59 2.41
CA PRO A 407 16.91 -15.19 2.82
C PRO A 407 15.54 -14.66 3.26
N ALA A 408 15.54 -13.66 4.15
CA ALA A 408 14.34 -12.88 4.43
C ALA A 408 13.99 -12.04 3.20
N SER A 409 12.70 -11.86 2.89
CA SER A 409 12.29 -11.02 1.75
C SER A 409 12.82 -9.60 1.84
N THR A 410 12.77 -8.98 3.03
CA THR A 410 13.30 -7.64 3.25
C THR A 410 14.79 -7.54 2.93
N ALA A 411 15.58 -8.58 3.26
CA ALA A 411 16.99 -8.64 2.92
C ALA A 411 17.22 -8.84 1.40
N LEU A 412 16.41 -9.67 0.74
CA LEU A 412 16.50 -9.92 -0.69
C LEU A 412 16.15 -8.66 -1.51
N LEU A 413 15.16 -7.89 -1.08
CA LEU A 413 14.69 -6.69 -1.78
C LEU A 413 15.77 -5.59 -1.83
N VAL A 414 16.56 -5.44 -0.76
CA VAL A 414 17.63 -4.44 -0.68
C VAL A 414 18.98 -4.93 -1.24
N GLU A 415 19.10 -6.23 -1.54
CA GLU A 415 20.30 -6.80 -2.14
C GLU A 415 20.61 -6.12 -3.48
N LYS A 416 21.88 -5.85 -3.74
CA LYS A 416 22.31 -5.31 -5.03
C LYS A 416 22.61 -6.45 -5.99
N SER A 417 21.91 -6.48 -7.12
CA SER A 417 22.08 -7.48 -8.17
C SER A 417 22.16 -6.83 -9.54
N ILE A 418 22.88 -7.48 -10.46
CA ILE A 418 23.04 -7.02 -11.83
C ILE A 418 21.71 -7.17 -12.56
N VAL A 419 21.33 -6.15 -13.33
CA VAL A 419 20.19 -6.23 -14.24
C VAL A 419 20.61 -6.98 -15.49
N GLU A 420 20.14 -8.21 -15.65
CA GLU A 420 20.43 -9.07 -16.81
C GLU A 420 19.50 -8.78 -18.00
N SER A 421 18.26 -8.36 -17.72
CA SER A 421 17.28 -8.01 -18.76
C SER A 421 16.43 -6.80 -18.34
N SER A 422 16.10 -5.96 -19.31
CA SER A 422 15.32 -4.74 -19.11
C SER A 422 14.54 -4.40 -20.37
N ILE A 423 13.32 -3.90 -20.19
CA ILE A 423 12.50 -3.33 -21.27
C ILE A 423 12.81 -1.85 -21.51
N ARG A 424 13.78 -1.28 -20.79
CA ARG A 424 14.23 0.10 -21.02
C ARG A 424 14.67 0.26 -22.48
N PRO A 425 14.33 1.38 -23.13
CA PRO A 425 14.90 1.71 -24.44
C PRO A 425 16.43 1.72 -24.38
N GLU A 426 17.10 1.30 -25.46
CA GLU A 426 18.56 1.17 -25.51
C GLU A 426 19.29 2.44 -25.06
N PHE A 427 18.79 3.61 -25.48
CA PHE A 427 19.35 4.92 -25.13
C PHE A 427 19.16 5.33 -23.65
N LEU A 428 18.39 4.57 -22.87
CA LEU A 428 18.19 4.71 -21.42
C LEU A 428 18.60 3.44 -20.65
N SER A 429 19.19 2.46 -21.33
CA SER A 429 19.54 1.16 -20.76
C SER A 429 20.67 1.31 -19.72
N ARG A 430 20.58 0.51 -18.65
CA ARG A 430 21.54 0.48 -17.54
C ARG A 430 22.09 -0.92 -17.27
N LEU A 431 22.12 -1.78 -18.30
CA LEU A 431 22.60 -3.15 -18.17
C LEU A 431 24.04 -3.19 -17.62
N GLY A 432 24.31 -4.13 -16.72
CA GLY A 432 25.65 -4.39 -16.16
C GLY A 432 25.99 -3.67 -14.86
N ALA A 433 25.19 -2.72 -14.38
CA ALA A 433 25.40 -2.08 -13.07
C ALA A 433 24.62 -2.80 -11.94
N PRO A 434 25.25 -3.10 -10.78
CA PRO A 434 24.54 -3.66 -9.64
C PRO A 434 23.67 -2.59 -8.97
N ILE A 435 22.36 -2.84 -8.93
CA ILE A 435 21.36 -1.96 -8.29
C ILE A 435 20.51 -2.79 -7.30
N PRO A 436 19.85 -2.16 -6.31
CA PRO A 436 18.90 -2.86 -5.46
C PRO A 436 17.89 -3.67 -6.29
N VAL A 437 17.55 -4.88 -5.84
CA VAL A 437 16.54 -5.73 -6.49
C VAL A 437 15.21 -4.98 -6.58
N ALA A 438 14.83 -4.32 -5.49
CA ALA A 438 13.63 -3.52 -5.37
C ALA A 438 14.00 -2.13 -4.81
N PRO A 439 13.95 -1.06 -5.63
CA PRO A 439 14.22 0.29 -5.15
C PRO A 439 13.18 0.76 -4.13
N ASP A 440 13.64 1.58 -3.18
CA ASP A 440 12.82 2.19 -2.13
C ASP A 440 12.09 3.47 -2.60
N ARG A 441 12.50 4.01 -3.74
CA ARG A 441 12.04 5.31 -4.25
C ARG A 441 11.75 5.30 -5.74
N ILE A 442 10.75 6.10 -6.11
CA ILE A 442 10.42 6.42 -7.50
C ILE A 442 11.61 7.13 -8.15
N SER A 443 12.26 6.45 -9.11
CA SER A 443 13.45 6.97 -9.80
C SER A 443 13.42 6.76 -11.33
N ALA A 444 12.48 5.96 -11.82
CA ALA A 444 12.28 5.63 -13.22
C ALA A 444 10.82 5.19 -13.43
N PRO A 445 10.35 5.10 -14.68
CA PRO A 445 9.07 4.51 -15.02
C PRO A 445 8.83 3.16 -14.35
N SER A 446 7.65 3.02 -13.79
CA SER A 446 7.21 1.88 -12.99
C SER A 446 7.30 0.56 -13.74
N HIS A 447 6.88 0.55 -15.01
CA HIS A 447 6.93 -0.62 -15.87
C HIS A 447 8.36 -1.16 -16.07
N TRP A 448 9.37 -0.28 -16.15
CA TRP A 448 10.77 -0.68 -16.22
C TRP A 448 11.26 -1.29 -14.91
N VAL A 449 10.94 -0.62 -13.80
CA VAL A 449 11.40 -1.01 -12.46
C VAL A 449 10.82 -2.35 -12.05
N VAL A 450 9.51 -2.58 -12.29
CA VAL A 450 8.85 -3.84 -11.97
C VAL A 450 9.34 -4.98 -12.84
N HIS A 451 9.56 -4.76 -14.14
CA HIS A 451 10.15 -5.79 -15.00
C HIS A 451 11.53 -6.23 -14.48
N GLU A 452 12.41 -5.27 -14.16
CA GLU A 452 13.74 -5.55 -13.65
C GLU A 452 13.71 -6.24 -12.29
N ALA A 453 12.81 -5.86 -11.37
CA ALA A 453 12.63 -6.53 -10.09
C ALA A 453 12.09 -7.97 -10.27
N ALA A 454 11.06 -8.15 -11.10
CA ALA A 454 10.41 -9.44 -11.35
C ALA A 454 11.40 -10.49 -11.86
N THR A 455 12.29 -10.13 -12.80
CA THR A 455 13.31 -11.03 -13.35
C THR A 455 14.28 -11.56 -12.29
N ARG A 456 14.49 -10.82 -11.20
CA ARG A 456 15.40 -11.18 -10.09
C ARG A 456 14.69 -11.86 -8.92
N LEU A 457 13.39 -11.61 -8.74
CA LEU A 457 12.58 -12.10 -7.62
C LEU A 457 11.76 -13.36 -7.94
N LEU A 458 11.15 -13.45 -9.12
CA LEU A 458 10.25 -14.55 -9.46
C LEU A 458 10.97 -15.90 -9.37
N GLY A 459 10.33 -16.86 -8.69
CA GLY A 459 10.88 -18.19 -8.47
C GLY A 459 11.91 -18.30 -7.34
N LYS A 460 12.32 -17.19 -6.71
CA LYS A 460 13.18 -17.23 -5.52
C LYS A 460 12.40 -17.73 -4.31
N GLN A 461 13.09 -18.46 -3.44
CA GLN A 461 12.58 -18.79 -2.11
C GLN A 461 12.92 -17.67 -1.14
N VAL A 462 11.94 -17.29 -0.33
CA VAL A 462 12.07 -16.29 0.72
C VAL A 462 11.37 -16.76 1.98
N HIS A 463 11.78 -16.25 3.13
CA HIS A 463 11.05 -16.43 4.37
C HIS A 463 10.44 -15.12 4.86
N GLU A 464 9.24 -15.23 5.41
CA GLU A 464 8.48 -14.14 6.01
C GLU A 464 8.15 -14.44 7.46
N LYS A 465 8.00 -13.38 8.25
CA LYS A 465 7.56 -13.45 9.63
C LYS A 465 6.09 -13.05 9.72
N THR A 466 5.33 -13.74 10.55
CA THR A 466 3.95 -13.41 10.89
C THR A 466 3.01 -13.41 9.68
N LEU A 467 2.43 -14.57 9.36
CA LEU A 467 1.32 -14.68 8.42
C LEU A 467 0.00 -14.58 9.17
N LEU A 468 -0.83 -13.59 8.82
CA LEU A 468 -2.16 -13.39 9.39
C LEU A 468 -3.23 -13.65 8.34
N ARG A 469 -4.17 -14.56 8.61
CA ARG A 469 -5.22 -14.88 7.64
C ARG A 469 -6.27 -13.77 7.54
N LEU A 470 -6.74 -13.50 6.32
CA LEU A 470 -7.71 -12.42 6.07
C LEU A 470 -9.08 -12.67 6.71
N SER A 471 -9.50 -13.92 6.71
CA SER A 471 -10.72 -14.41 7.37
C SER A 471 -10.60 -15.93 7.53
N PRO A 472 -11.39 -16.59 8.39
CA PRO A 472 -11.38 -18.04 8.54
C PRO A 472 -11.65 -18.81 7.23
N THR A 473 -12.32 -18.19 6.25
CA THR A 473 -12.63 -18.78 4.95
C THR A 473 -11.69 -18.33 3.83
N SER A 474 -10.87 -17.30 4.06
CA SER A 474 -9.94 -16.79 3.05
C SER A 474 -8.91 -17.85 2.68
N LYS A 475 -8.55 -17.93 1.40
CA LYS A 475 -7.42 -18.76 0.94
C LYS A 475 -6.11 -17.98 0.86
N VAL A 476 -6.11 -16.75 1.36
CA VAL A 476 -4.97 -15.84 1.38
C VAL A 476 -4.79 -15.29 2.79
N GLY A 477 -3.55 -15.38 3.29
CA GLY A 477 -3.08 -14.62 4.42
C GLY A 477 -2.18 -13.46 3.99
N MET A 478 -1.93 -12.57 4.92
CA MET A 478 -1.17 -11.35 4.74
C MET A 478 -0.02 -11.31 5.75
N VAL A 479 1.18 -11.04 5.25
CA VAL A 479 2.32 -10.63 6.06
C VAL A 479 2.24 -9.12 6.23
N PRO A 480 2.25 -8.58 7.47
CA PRO A 480 2.20 -7.15 7.71
C PRO A 480 3.34 -6.40 7.03
N LEU A 481 3.16 -5.09 6.85
CA LEU A 481 4.17 -4.20 6.31
C LEU A 481 5.38 -4.15 7.26
N ASP A 482 6.55 -4.51 6.74
CA ASP A 482 7.85 -4.37 7.38
C ASP A 482 8.79 -3.61 6.42
N GLY A 483 9.22 -2.42 6.84
CA GLY A 483 9.93 -1.48 5.99
C GLY A 483 9.17 -1.15 4.69
N LEU A 484 9.71 -1.62 3.56
CA LEU A 484 9.21 -1.35 2.21
C LEU A 484 8.45 -2.54 1.62
N HIS A 485 8.05 -3.51 2.44
CA HIS A 485 7.55 -4.79 1.96
C HIS A 485 6.38 -5.34 2.77
N TYR A 486 5.42 -5.95 2.07
CA TYR A 486 4.40 -6.81 2.66
C TYR A 486 4.11 -7.97 1.69
N ALA A 487 3.53 -9.08 2.15
CA ALA A 487 3.31 -10.23 1.28
C ALA A 487 1.87 -10.77 1.37
N ALA A 488 1.31 -11.15 0.23
CA ALA A 488 0.11 -11.98 0.17
C ALA A 488 0.53 -13.43 -0.02
N VAL A 489 0.10 -14.31 0.88
CA VAL A 489 0.54 -15.71 0.90
C VAL A 489 -0.68 -16.60 0.75
N ALA A 490 -0.67 -17.53 -0.21
CA ALA A 490 -1.70 -18.57 -0.25
C ALA A 490 -1.71 -19.31 1.09
N THR A 491 -2.86 -19.50 1.72
CA THR A 491 -2.93 -20.09 3.06
C THR A 491 -2.40 -21.54 3.01
N PRO A 492 -1.35 -21.87 3.79
CA PRO A 492 -0.83 -23.23 3.88
C PRO A 492 -1.91 -24.22 4.33
N ASP A 493 -2.06 -25.34 3.61
CA ASP A 493 -2.86 -26.47 4.08
C ASP A 493 -2.00 -27.39 4.95
N VAL A 494 -1.84 -27.00 6.21
CA VAL A 494 -0.98 -27.69 7.20
C VAL A 494 -1.78 -28.24 8.39
N GLY A 495 -3.10 -28.09 8.34
CA GLY A 495 -4.00 -28.19 9.49
C GLY A 495 -4.64 -29.55 9.76
N GLY A 496 -4.30 -30.61 9.03
CA GLY A 496 -4.84 -31.95 9.31
C GLY A 496 -4.13 -32.60 10.50
N SER A 497 -3.07 -33.35 10.20
CA SER A 497 -2.43 -34.23 11.19
C SER A 497 -1.65 -33.50 12.29
N ALA A 498 -0.97 -32.39 11.98
CA ALA A 498 -0.13 -31.68 12.95
C ALA A 498 -0.95 -30.85 13.95
N ALA A 499 -2.03 -30.22 13.47
CA ALA A 499 -2.98 -29.52 14.34
C ALA A 499 -3.75 -30.49 15.25
N GLU A 500 -4.18 -31.63 14.71
CA GLU A 500 -4.80 -32.70 15.50
C GLU A 500 -3.85 -33.25 16.59
N ASP A 501 -2.57 -33.43 16.26
CA ASP A 501 -1.56 -33.88 17.22
C ASP A 501 -1.28 -32.85 18.33
N LEU A 502 -1.24 -31.56 17.99
CA LEU A 502 -1.19 -30.47 18.96
C LEU A 502 -2.42 -30.52 19.88
N ASN A 503 -3.63 -30.56 19.31
CA ASN A 503 -4.87 -30.60 20.08
C ASN A 503 -4.93 -31.81 21.01
N ARG A 504 -4.51 -32.99 20.53
CA ARG A 504 -4.41 -34.20 21.35
C ARG A 504 -3.46 -34.04 22.53
N SER A 505 -2.31 -33.39 22.31
CA SER A 505 -1.32 -33.13 23.37
C SER A 505 -1.79 -32.13 24.41
N LEU A 506 -2.76 -31.28 24.05
CA LEU A 506 -3.42 -30.33 24.94
C LEU A 506 -4.71 -30.90 25.56
N GLY A 507 -5.10 -32.14 25.24
CA GLY A 507 -6.38 -32.71 25.68
C GLY A 507 -7.61 -32.03 25.07
N ILE A 508 -7.43 -31.30 23.96
CA ILE A 508 -8.50 -30.63 23.23
C ILE A 508 -9.21 -31.65 22.34
N THR A 509 -10.53 -31.69 22.43
CA THR A 509 -11.44 -32.59 21.70
C THR A 509 -12.61 -31.80 21.13
N ALA A 510 -13.46 -32.43 20.33
CA ALA A 510 -14.68 -31.80 19.82
C ALA A 510 -15.61 -31.30 20.95
N THR A 511 -15.61 -31.96 22.11
CA THR A 511 -16.46 -31.63 23.25
C THR A 511 -15.76 -30.80 24.32
N HIS A 512 -14.43 -30.84 24.41
CA HIS A 512 -13.63 -30.11 25.40
C HIS A 512 -12.60 -29.23 24.69
N GLY A 513 -12.78 -27.91 24.74
CA GLY A 513 -11.81 -26.97 24.16
C GLY A 513 -10.73 -26.52 25.16
N PRO A 514 -9.89 -25.56 24.77
CA PRO A 514 -8.86 -25.01 25.65
C PRO A 514 -9.48 -24.33 26.88
N LEU A 515 -8.76 -24.37 28.01
CA LEU A 515 -9.14 -23.69 29.25
C LEU A 515 -8.20 -22.55 29.66
N THR A 516 -7.06 -22.40 28.98
CA THR A 516 -6.07 -21.35 29.24
C THR A 516 -5.78 -20.55 27.99
N MET A 517 -5.37 -19.29 28.17
CA MET A 517 -5.00 -18.41 27.06
C MET A 517 -3.88 -19.01 26.19
N ASP A 518 -2.86 -19.62 26.79
CA ASP A 518 -1.76 -20.23 26.03
C ASP A 518 -2.21 -21.42 25.16
N ALA A 519 -3.10 -22.26 25.69
CA ALA A 519 -3.65 -23.39 24.92
C ALA A 519 -4.62 -22.92 23.84
N ALA A 520 -5.44 -21.90 24.13
CA ALA A 520 -6.31 -21.27 23.14
C ALA A 520 -5.51 -20.61 22.01
N TYR A 521 -4.43 -19.91 22.36
CA TYR A 521 -3.51 -19.33 21.40
C TYR A 521 -2.88 -20.39 20.49
N ALA A 522 -2.36 -21.49 21.07
CA ALA A 522 -1.77 -22.59 20.32
C ALA A 522 -2.76 -23.29 19.38
N SER A 523 -3.94 -23.67 19.89
CA SER A 523 -5.02 -24.31 19.11
C SER A 523 -5.54 -23.41 18.00
N SER A 524 -5.67 -22.11 18.29
CA SER A 524 -6.15 -21.11 17.33
C SER A 524 -5.16 -20.90 16.19
N MET A 525 -3.84 -20.87 16.43
CA MET A 525 -2.85 -20.80 15.34
C MET A 525 -2.98 -21.99 14.38
N ALA A 526 -3.20 -23.18 14.93
CA ALA A 526 -3.36 -24.40 14.15
C ALA A 526 -4.63 -24.41 13.28
N SER A 527 -5.73 -23.83 13.79
CA SER A 527 -7.05 -23.88 13.15
C SER A 527 -7.34 -22.69 12.24
N VAL A 528 -6.85 -21.50 12.58
CA VAL A 528 -7.07 -20.28 11.80
C VAL A 528 -6.13 -20.24 10.60
N GLY A 529 -4.95 -20.86 10.68
CA GLY A 529 -3.94 -20.77 9.61
C GLY A 529 -3.14 -19.46 9.70
N ASP A 530 -2.88 -19.02 10.93
CA ASP A 530 -1.92 -17.97 11.23
C ASP A 530 -0.57 -18.63 11.56
N PHE A 531 0.53 -18.08 11.04
CA PHE A 531 1.85 -18.70 11.18
C PHE A 531 2.88 -17.69 11.70
N GLU A 532 3.79 -18.12 12.58
CA GLU A 532 4.90 -17.29 13.04
C GLU A 532 5.92 -17.06 11.94
N THR A 533 6.14 -18.06 11.07
CA THR A 533 7.04 -17.96 9.92
C THR A 533 6.50 -18.78 8.76
N VAL A 534 6.68 -18.28 7.55
CA VAL A 534 6.38 -19.03 6.31
C VAL A 534 7.57 -18.92 5.36
N ILE A 535 7.90 -20.03 4.72
CA ILE A 535 8.85 -20.07 3.61
C ILE A 535 8.05 -20.33 2.35
N GLY A 536 8.22 -19.45 1.37
CA GLY A 536 7.47 -19.52 0.12
C GLY A 536 8.33 -19.18 -1.09
N VAL A 537 7.81 -19.54 -2.25
CA VAL A 537 8.37 -19.14 -3.54
C VAL A 537 7.61 -17.92 -4.03
N VAL A 538 8.34 -16.90 -4.47
CA VAL A 538 7.76 -15.71 -5.10
C VAL A 538 7.11 -16.09 -6.43
N LYS A 539 5.80 -15.84 -6.54
CA LYS A 539 4.98 -16.10 -7.73
C LYS A 539 4.46 -14.84 -8.40
N GLY A 540 4.44 -13.71 -7.69
CA GLY A 540 4.05 -12.41 -8.23
C GLY A 540 4.76 -11.29 -7.49
N VAL A 541 4.94 -10.17 -8.19
CA VAL A 541 5.60 -8.97 -7.70
C VAL A 541 4.77 -7.77 -8.12
N THR A 542 4.34 -6.96 -7.15
CA THR A 542 3.63 -5.70 -7.40
C THR A 542 4.37 -4.56 -6.72
N MET A 543 4.50 -3.43 -7.41
CA MET A 543 5.08 -2.21 -6.86
C MET A 543 3.99 -1.17 -6.67
N GLU A 544 3.94 -0.54 -5.50
CA GLU A 544 2.93 0.45 -5.17
C GLU A 544 3.60 1.69 -4.55
N ALA A 545 2.96 2.85 -4.67
CA ALA A 545 3.35 4.00 -3.88
C ALA A 545 2.89 3.80 -2.43
N ARG A 546 3.80 3.96 -1.47
CA ARG A 546 3.53 3.68 -0.04
C ARG A 546 2.38 4.53 0.49
N ILE A 547 2.38 5.82 0.18
CA ILE A 547 1.32 6.77 0.55
C ILE A 547 -0.03 6.35 -0.05
N THR A 548 -0.07 6.09 -1.36
CA THR A 548 -1.31 5.64 -2.02
C THR A 548 -1.86 4.38 -1.37
N ARG A 549 -0.99 3.39 -1.13
CA ARG A 549 -1.37 2.11 -0.53
C ARG A 549 -2.01 2.29 0.85
N LEU A 550 -1.42 3.13 1.70
CA LEU A 550 -1.90 3.36 3.07
C LEU A 550 -3.21 4.18 3.12
N ILE A 551 -3.38 5.17 2.23
CA ILE A 551 -4.63 5.95 2.13
C ILE A 551 -5.78 5.10 1.57
N THR A 552 -5.49 4.19 0.64
CA THR A 552 -6.50 3.37 -0.03
C THR A 552 -6.75 2.02 0.63
N LEU A 553 -6.16 1.75 1.81
CA LEU A 553 -6.37 0.51 2.56
C LEU A 553 -7.88 0.24 2.72
N PRO A 554 -8.43 -0.86 2.18
CA PRO A 554 -9.80 -1.22 2.50
C PRO A 554 -9.91 -1.56 3.99
N SER A 555 -11.11 -1.51 4.55
CA SER A 555 -11.38 -1.82 5.96
C SER A 555 -10.88 -3.21 6.37
N VAL A 556 -10.84 -4.17 5.44
CA VAL A 556 -10.31 -5.54 5.65
C VAL A 556 -8.78 -5.63 5.53
N ALA A 557 -8.09 -4.59 5.03
CA ALA A 557 -6.63 -4.55 4.91
C ALA A 557 -5.92 -3.90 6.11
N TYR A 558 -6.61 -3.74 7.25
CA TYR A 558 -6.00 -3.48 8.56
C TYR A 558 -4.86 -4.47 8.88
N MET A 559 -4.81 -5.59 8.18
CA MET A 559 -3.72 -6.57 8.22
C MET A 559 -2.33 -6.09 7.89
N MET A 560 -2.22 -4.99 7.16
CA MET A 560 -0.92 -4.48 6.79
C MET A 560 -0.21 -3.77 7.94
N VAL A 561 -0.92 -3.36 8.99
CA VAL A 561 -0.32 -2.64 10.12
C VAL A 561 -0.78 -3.31 11.42
N PRO A 562 0.11 -3.60 12.38
CA PRO A 562 -0.29 -4.17 13.66
C PRO A 562 -1.38 -3.31 14.34
N LEU A 563 -2.39 -3.97 14.90
CA LEU A 563 -3.55 -3.29 15.49
C LEU A 563 -3.13 -2.37 16.65
N GLY A 564 -3.64 -1.14 16.65
CA GLY A 564 -3.29 -0.13 17.65
C GLY A 564 -1.91 0.52 17.45
N THR A 565 -1.36 0.45 16.25
CA THR A 565 -0.12 1.15 15.85
C THR A 565 -0.34 1.95 14.57
N LEU A 566 0.56 2.89 14.29
CA LEU A 566 0.61 3.63 13.03
C LEU A 566 1.89 3.26 12.27
N PRO A 567 1.87 3.28 10.92
CA PRO A 567 3.08 3.05 10.13
C PRO A 567 4.07 4.20 10.33
N ASP A 568 5.36 3.87 10.37
CA ASP A 568 6.42 4.89 10.38
C ASP A 568 6.56 5.53 8.99
N LEU A 569 6.09 6.78 8.86
CA LEU A 569 6.15 7.54 7.62
C LEU A 569 7.43 8.37 7.47
N GLU A 570 8.28 8.49 8.50
CA GLU A 570 9.42 9.42 8.52
C GLU A 570 10.77 8.76 8.27
N GLU A 571 10.91 7.46 8.53
CA GLU A 571 12.19 6.72 8.51
C GLU A 571 13.01 6.84 7.19
N HIS A 572 12.41 7.34 6.10
CA HIS A 572 13.01 7.31 4.76
C HIS A 572 13.26 8.68 4.08
N GLY A 573 13.06 9.82 4.75
CA GLY A 573 13.53 11.16 4.32
C GLY A 573 12.97 11.75 3.00
N ALA A 574 12.22 10.98 2.21
CA ALA A 574 11.60 11.39 0.94
C ALA A 574 10.27 10.64 0.70
N THR A 575 9.42 10.56 1.72
CA THR A 575 8.29 9.62 1.81
C THR A 575 7.26 9.71 0.68
N MET A 576 7.08 10.88 0.04
CA MET A 576 6.19 11.01 -1.12
C MET A 576 6.65 10.22 -2.35
N GLN A 577 7.95 9.91 -2.43
CA GLN A 577 8.54 9.08 -3.46
C GLN A 577 8.73 7.64 -2.99
N SER A 578 8.39 7.30 -1.75
CA SER A 578 8.61 5.97 -1.21
C SER A 578 7.71 4.93 -1.86
N LEU A 579 8.32 3.82 -2.21
CA LEU A 579 7.68 2.65 -2.78
C LEU A 579 7.45 1.59 -1.71
N VAL A 580 6.47 0.73 -1.95
CA VAL A 580 6.26 -0.51 -1.21
C VAL A 580 6.09 -1.65 -2.20
N TRP A 581 6.65 -2.80 -1.87
CA TRP A 581 6.67 -3.99 -2.70
C TRP A 581 5.78 -5.06 -2.10
N ARG A 582 4.79 -5.51 -2.87
CA ARG A 582 4.01 -6.71 -2.54
C ARG A 582 4.62 -7.93 -3.21
N LEU A 583 4.91 -8.96 -2.44
CA LEU A 583 5.24 -10.28 -2.97
C LEU A 583 4.05 -11.22 -2.82
N ASP A 584 3.69 -11.91 -3.88
CA ASP A 584 2.68 -12.97 -3.85
C ASP A 584 3.41 -14.31 -3.70
N LEU A 585 3.23 -14.99 -2.57
CA LEU A 585 4.00 -16.16 -2.18
C LEU A 585 3.16 -17.44 -2.22
N GLN A 586 3.73 -18.48 -2.84
CA GLN A 586 3.26 -19.85 -2.69
C GLN A 586 4.04 -20.51 -1.55
N PRO A 587 3.40 -20.86 -0.42
CA PRO A 587 4.11 -21.48 0.69
C PRO A 587 4.62 -22.87 0.33
N GLN A 588 5.78 -23.22 0.86
CA GLN A 588 6.39 -24.56 0.80
C GLN A 588 6.63 -25.15 2.19
N TRP A 589 6.71 -24.28 3.20
CA TRP A 589 6.88 -24.66 4.59
C TRP A 589 6.30 -23.57 5.50
N ALA A 590 5.72 -23.96 6.63
CA ALA A 590 5.15 -23.03 7.59
C ALA A 590 5.41 -23.47 9.04
N ASP A 591 5.55 -22.49 9.92
CA ASP A 591 5.69 -22.64 11.36
C ASP A 591 4.50 -21.98 12.09
N ALA A 592 3.72 -22.79 12.79
CA ALA A 592 2.59 -22.34 13.60
C ALA A 592 3.00 -22.07 15.07
N GLY A 593 4.30 -21.93 15.38
CA GLY A 593 4.86 -21.66 16.71
C GLY A 593 4.90 -22.87 17.65
N TYR A 594 4.09 -23.90 17.41
CA TYR A 594 4.04 -25.15 18.20
C TYR A 594 4.21 -26.42 17.36
N PHE A 595 4.23 -26.27 16.04
CA PHE A 595 4.55 -27.32 15.08
C PHE A 595 4.95 -26.67 13.77
N THR A 596 5.65 -27.43 12.94
CA THR A 596 6.04 -27.02 11.60
C THR A 596 5.55 -28.05 10.60
N ALA A 597 5.31 -27.62 9.37
CA ALA A 597 4.81 -28.49 8.32
C ALA A 597 5.33 -28.07 6.95
N ASN A 598 5.61 -29.07 6.11
CA ASN A 598 5.84 -28.87 4.69
C ASN A 598 4.48 -28.72 3.99
N VAL A 599 4.40 -27.78 3.06
CA VAL A 599 3.21 -27.51 2.25
C VAL A 599 3.45 -28.14 0.87
N GLN A 600 2.62 -29.11 0.50
CA GLN A 600 2.71 -29.82 -0.78
C GLN A 600 1.97 -29.09 -1.90
#